data_AF-A0A067N4T4-F1
#
_entry.id   AF-A0A067N4T4-F1
#
_cell.length_a   1.000
_cell.length_b   1.000
_cell.length_c   1.000
_cell.angle_alpha   90.00
_cell.angle_beta   90.00
_cell.angle_gamma   90.00
#
_symmetry.space_group_name_H-M   'P 1'
#
loop_
_entity.id
_entity.type
_entity.pdbx_description
1 polymer ?
#
loop_
_entity_poly.entity_id
_entity_poly.type
_entity_poly.pdbx_seq_one_letter_code
_entity_poly.pdbx_strand_id
1 'polypeptide(L)'
;SIMGLTGAGKSTFIDIAAGSNAVVVDHALNSYSKEFKAVEIDYQGQRVVLVDTPGFGDTDRSDTEVLKIIANWLKATYRNKVKLTGIIYMHPISDNRVARALINPKLLAILCCTAVAGGVVMTTTMWDTVEADVGRAREEELRDIYWKRILDY
;
A
#
# COMPACT_ATOMS: atom_id res chain seq x y z
N SER A 1 6.30 -0.09 2.55
CA SER A 1 4.96 -0.56 2.98
C SER A 1 4.06 -0.65 1.77
N ILE A 2 3.12 -1.59 1.76
CA ILE A 2 2.20 -1.78 0.63
C ILE A 2 0.79 -1.47 1.12
N MET A 3 0.16 -0.47 0.53
CA MET A 3 -1.18 0.01 0.89
C MET A 3 -2.12 -0.10 -0.29
N GLY A 4 -3.43 -0.08 -0.06
CA GLY A 4 -4.41 -0.20 -1.14
C GLY A 4 -5.74 -0.80 -0.67
N LEU A 5 -6.65 -1.01 -1.61
CA LEU A 5 -7.93 -1.66 -1.32
C LEU A 5 -7.74 -3.11 -0.84
N THR A 6 -8.73 -3.63 -0.12
CA THR A 6 -8.90 -5.06 0.08
C THR A 6 -9.07 -5.73 -1.29
N GLY A 7 -8.41 -6.87 -1.49
CA GLY A 7 -8.38 -7.54 -2.80
C GLY A 7 -7.43 -6.93 -3.84
N ALA A 8 -6.70 -5.84 -3.54
CA ALA A 8 -5.78 -5.22 -4.51
C ALA A 8 -4.51 -6.04 -4.85
N GLY A 9 -4.33 -7.23 -4.24
CA GLY A 9 -3.15 -8.08 -4.47
C GLY A 9 -1.93 -7.76 -3.61
N LYS A 10 -2.08 -7.01 -2.51
CA LYS A 10 -0.98 -6.61 -1.61
C LYS A 10 -0.18 -7.79 -1.06
N SER A 11 -0.87 -8.76 -0.43
CA SER A 11 -0.25 -9.96 0.13
C SER A 11 0.39 -10.82 -0.96
N THR A 12 -0.31 -11.02 -2.08
CA THR A 12 0.20 -11.76 -3.25
C THR A 12 1.48 -11.14 -3.81
N PHE A 13 1.54 -9.80 -3.91
CA PHE A 13 2.74 -9.11 -4.35
C PHE A 13 3.93 -9.38 -3.42
N ILE A 14 3.72 -9.33 -2.10
CA ILE A 14 4.77 -9.63 -1.11
C ILE A 14 5.24 -11.07 -1.26
N ASP A 15 4.31 -12.01 -1.37
CA ASP A 15 4.65 -13.42 -1.46
C ASP A 15 5.44 -13.72 -2.76
N ILE A 16 5.07 -13.09 -3.89
CA ILE A 16 5.83 -13.17 -5.15
C ILE A 16 7.22 -12.52 -5.00
N ALA A 17 7.29 -11.32 -4.41
CA ALA A 17 8.54 -10.58 -4.26
C ALA A 17 9.52 -11.28 -3.30
N ALA A 18 9.00 -11.97 -2.28
CA ALA A 18 9.82 -12.70 -1.31
C ALA A 18 10.29 -14.07 -1.82
N GLY A 19 9.55 -14.68 -2.74
CA GLY A 19 9.86 -16.00 -3.27
C GLY A 19 10.08 -17.04 -2.16
N SER A 20 11.04 -17.93 -2.34
CA SER A 20 11.37 -18.97 -1.34
C SER A 20 12.19 -18.47 -0.15
N ASN A 21 12.64 -17.20 -0.15
CA ASN A 21 13.58 -16.65 0.84
C ASN A 21 12.90 -15.74 1.87
N ALA A 22 11.58 -15.84 2.02
CA ALA A 22 10.80 -15.01 2.93
C ALA A 22 11.19 -15.26 4.40
N VAL A 23 11.74 -14.25 5.07
CA VAL A 23 11.91 -14.26 6.53
C VAL A 23 10.84 -13.37 7.16
N VAL A 24 9.93 -13.98 7.92
CA VAL A 24 8.91 -13.24 8.67
C VAL A 24 9.58 -12.49 9.82
N VAL A 25 9.38 -11.18 9.89
CA VAL A 25 9.99 -10.32 10.92
C VAL A 25 8.94 -9.93 11.96
N ASP A 26 9.10 -10.42 13.19
CA ASP A 26 8.16 -10.14 14.28
C ASP A 26 8.58 -8.90 15.11
N HIS A 27 9.88 -8.63 15.21
CA HIS A 27 10.45 -7.69 16.18
C HIS A 27 10.05 -6.21 16.02
N ALA A 28 9.57 -5.80 14.84
CA ALA A 28 9.12 -4.43 14.58
C ALA A 28 7.60 -4.23 14.75
N LEU A 29 6.84 -5.31 14.91
CA LEU A 29 5.37 -5.32 14.84
C LEU A 29 4.66 -5.81 16.09
N ASN A 30 5.34 -6.16 17.19
CA ASN A 30 4.75 -6.90 18.33
C ASN A 30 3.36 -6.41 18.83
N SER A 31 3.03 -5.11 18.76
CA SER A 31 1.69 -4.60 19.16
C SER A 31 0.62 -4.65 18.05
N TYR A 32 1.02 -4.93 16.82
CA TYR A 32 0.24 -4.91 15.58
C TYR A 32 0.44 -6.17 14.71
N SER A 33 1.10 -7.21 15.20
CA SER A 33 1.46 -8.41 14.42
C SER A 33 0.26 -9.20 13.87
N LYS A 34 -0.94 -8.96 14.42
CA LYS A 34 -2.21 -9.50 13.88
C LYS A 34 -2.74 -8.73 12.68
N GLU A 35 -2.34 -7.47 12.53
CA GLU A 35 -2.85 -6.53 11.54
C GLU A 35 -1.87 -6.30 10.38
N PHE A 36 -0.58 -6.50 10.62
CA PHE A 36 0.48 -6.29 9.65
C PHE A 36 1.36 -7.52 9.55
N LYS A 37 1.80 -7.84 8.33
CA LYS A 37 2.80 -8.86 8.05
C LYS A 37 4.05 -8.16 7.54
N ALA A 38 5.18 -8.32 8.23
CA ALA A 38 6.48 -7.86 7.74
C ALA A 38 7.30 -9.04 7.22
N VAL A 39 7.83 -8.90 6.02
CA VAL A 39 8.70 -9.89 5.36
C VAL A 39 9.99 -9.19 4.96
N GLU A 40 11.11 -9.71 5.43
CA GLU A 40 12.43 -9.31 4.95
C GLU A 40 12.80 -10.13 3.72
N ILE A 41 13.32 -9.43 2.70
CA ILE A 41 13.83 -10.00 1.46
C ILE A 41 15.23 -9.46 1.20
N ASP A 42 16.07 -10.24 0.53
CA ASP A 42 17.29 -9.73 -0.09
C ASP A 42 16.98 -9.33 -1.53
N TYR A 43 17.16 -8.04 -1.83
CA TYR A 43 17.03 -7.51 -3.18
C TYR A 43 18.38 -6.90 -3.58
N GLN A 44 19.10 -7.60 -4.46
CA GLN A 44 20.40 -7.17 -4.97
C GLN A 44 21.43 -6.89 -3.86
N GLY A 45 21.46 -7.73 -2.81
CA GLY A 45 22.36 -7.56 -1.67
C GLY A 45 21.91 -6.47 -0.67
N GLN A 46 20.74 -5.88 -0.87
CA GLN A 46 20.11 -4.97 0.08
C GLN A 46 18.96 -5.66 0.79
N ARG A 47 18.93 -5.54 2.12
CA ARG A 47 17.79 -6.00 2.93
C ARG A 47 16.64 -5.03 2.78
N VAL A 48 15.51 -5.53 2.30
CA VAL A 48 14.28 -4.77 2.14
C VAL A 48 13.20 -5.41 3.00
N VAL A 49 12.51 -4.60 3.81
CA VAL A 49 11.35 -5.05 4.59
C VAL A 49 10.08 -4.61 3.90
N LEU A 50 9.34 -5.59 3.36
CA LEU A 50 8.00 -5.40 2.83
C LEU A 50 7.00 -5.53 3.98
N VAL A 51 6.05 -4.60 4.04
CA VAL A 51 5.02 -4.59 5.09
C VAL A 51 3.66 -4.62 4.42
N ASP A 52 2.94 -5.72 4.61
CA ASP A 52 1.52 -5.84 4.27
C ASP A 52 0.69 -5.06 5.27
N THR A 53 -0.30 -4.32 4.78
CA THR A 53 -1.18 -3.50 5.61
C THR A 53 -2.63 -3.91 5.40
N PRO A 54 -3.51 -3.69 6.39
CA PRO A 54 -4.94 -3.87 6.19
C PRO A 54 -5.44 -3.08 4.99
N GLY A 55 -6.37 -3.67 4.23
CA GLY A 55 -6.94 -3.04 3.04
C GLY A 55 -8.10 -2.10 3.39
N PHE A 56 -8.33 -1.10 2.52
CA PHE A 56 -9.54 -0.27 2.57
C PHE A 56 -10.72 -0.96 1.88
N GLY A 57 -11.95 -0.57 2.23
CA GLY A 57 -13.16 -1.17 1.64
C GLY A 57 -13.49 -2.58 2.14
N ASP A 58 -12.97 -2.96 3.31
CA ASP A 58 -13.38 -4.17 4.02
C ASP A 58 -14.84 -4.05 4.53
N THR A 59 -15.59 -5.14 4.53
CA THR A 59 -16.95 -5.16 5.10
C THR A 59 -16.96 -5.10 6.62
N ASP A 60 -15.88 -5.55 7.25
CA ASP A 60 -15.81 -5.69 8.71
C ASP A 60 -15.28 -4.42 9.38
N ARG A 61 -14.69 -3.49 8.62
CA ARG A 61 -14.02 -2.30 9.14
C ARG A 61 -14.20 -1.09 8.24
N SER A 62 -14.43 0.06 8.86
CA SER A 62 -14.48 1.33 8.12
C SER A 62 -13.08 1.77 7.65
N ASP A 63 -13.02 2.48 6.52
CA ASP A 63 -11.77 3.10 6.04
C ASP A 63 -11.09 3.97 7.10
N THR A 64 -11.88 4.60 7.98
CA THR A 64 -11.34 5.44 9.06
C THR A 64 -10.64 4.61 10.14
N GLU A 65 -11.14 3.41 10.44
CA GLU A 65 -10.49 2.48 11.38
C GLU A 65 -9.20 1.93 10.78
N VAL A 66 -9.22 1.52 9.51
CA VAL A 66 -8.03 1.09 8.78
C VAL A 66 -6.96 2.18 8.81
N LEU A 67 -7.33 3.44 8.53
CA LEU A 67 -6.39 4.57 8.60
C LEU A 67 -5.84 4.81 10.01
N LYS A 68 -6.66 4.66 11.05
CA LYS A 68 -6.18 4.78 12.45
C LYS A 68 -5.15 3.70 12.76
N ILE A 69 -5.39 2.46 12.33
CA ILE A 69 -4.46 1.34 12.51
C ILE A 69 -3.13 1.63 11.81
N ILE A 70 -3.16 2.04 10.54
CA ILE A 70 -1.96 2.43 9.76
C ILE A 70 -1.22 3.60 10.42
N ALA A 71 -1.93 4.67 10.80
CA ALA A 71 -1.32 5.84 11.41
C ALA A 71 -0.66 5.51 12.77
N ASN A 72 -1.28 4.66 13.59
CA ASN A 72 -0.72 4.26 14.86
C ASN A 72 0.49 3.34 14.68
N TRP A 73 0.43 2.43 13.70
CA TRP A 73 1.57 1.60 13.31
C TRP A 73 2.75 2.49 12.90
N LEU A 74 2.56 3.43 11.96
CA LEU A 74 3.60 4.37 11.53
C LEU A 74 4.22 5.11 12.73
N LYS A 75 3.39 5.64 13.64
CA LYS A 75 3.87 6.33 14.86
C LYS A 75 4.74 5.42 15.73
N ALA A 76 4.34 4.16 15.92
CA ALA A 76 5.12 3.19 16.69
C ALA A 76 6.45 2.85 16.00
N THR A 77 6.42 2.61 14.68
CA THR A 77 7.60 2.36 13.85
C THR A 77 8.62 3.50 13.94
N TYR A 78 8.17 4.75 13.83
CA TYR A 78 9.03 5.93 13.98
C TYR A 78 9.63 6.06 15.38
N ARG A 79 8.85 5.79 16.43
CA ARG A 79 9.38 5.80 17.82
C ARG A 79 10.48 4.76 18.03
N ASN A 80 10.38 3.62 17.35
CA ASN A 80 11.38 2.56 17.35
C ASN A 80 12.56 2.83 16.39
N LYS A 81 12.70 4.06 15.89
CA LYS A 81 13.77 4.51 14.96
C LYS A 81 13.80 3.76 13.62
N VAL A 82 12.73 3.08 13.25
CA VAL A 82 12.56 2.48 11.93
C VAL A 82 11.94 3.53 11.02
N LYS A 83 12.60 3.83 9.90
CA LYS A 83 12.12 4.81 8.92
C LYS A 83 11.35 4.10 7.82
N LEU A 84 10.18 4.62 7.47
CA LEU A 84 9.48 4.21 6.25
C LEU A 84 10.19 4.83 5.05
N THR A 85 10.78 3.99 4.18
CA THR A 85 11.44 4.45 2.95
C THR A 85 10.44 4.77 1.85
N GLY A 86 9.33 4.03 1.79
CA GLY A 86 8.32 4.28 0.78
C GLY A 86 7.04 3.46 0.91
N ILE A 87 6.06 3.84 0.11
CA ILE A 87 4.73 3.26 -0.01
C ILE A 87 4.50 2.84 -1.46
N ILE A 88 4.14 1.58 -1.66
CA ILE A 88 3.53 1.11 -2.90
C ILE A 88 2.03 1.11 -2.68
N TYR A 89 1.30 1.99 -3.36
CA TYR A 89 -0.15 2.03 -3.32
C TYR A 89 -0.72 1.24 -4.49
N MET A 90 -1.48 0.18 -4.20
CA MET A 90 -2.04 -0.74 -5.18
C MET A 90 -3.54 -0.50 -5.38
N HIS A 91 -3.96 -0.38 -6.63
CA HIS A 91 -5.35 -0.24 -7.03
C HIS A 91 -5.73 -1.33 -8.06
N PRO A 92 -6.72 -2.19 -7.80
CA PRO A 92 -7.16 -3.17 -8.78
C PRO A 92 -7.90 -2.47 -9.93
N ILE A 93 -7.44 -2.64 -11.17
CA ILE A 93 -7.99 -1.99 -12.35
C ILE A 93 -9.40 -2.50 -12.71
N SER A 94 -9.75 -3.67 -12.18
CA SER A 94 -11.06 -4.29 -12.28
C SER A 94 -12.15 -3.49 -11.56
N ASP A 95 -11.78 -2.73 -10.53
CA ASP A 95 -12.73 -1.87 -9.82
C ASP A 95 -13.14 -0.71 -10.75
N ASN A 96 -14.44 -0.55 -10.94
CA ASN A 96 -15.00 0.54 -11.74
C ASN A 96 -15.36 1.77 -10.89
N ARG A 97 -15.05 1.71 -9.58
CA ARG A 97 -15.24 2.82 -8.65
C ARG A 97 -13.90 3.31 -8.18
N VAL A 98 -13.78 4.62 -8.09
CA VAL A 98 -12.67 5.20 -7.35
C VAL A 98 -12.87 4.88 -5.88
N ALA A 99 -11.87 4.21 -5.31
CA ALA A 99 -11.79 3.92 -3.89
C ALA A 99 -12.15 5.15 -3.07
N ARG A 100 -13.21 5.08 -2.25
CA ARG A 100 -13.54 6.14 -1.27
C ARG A 100 -12.36 6.45 -0.34
N ALA A 101 -11.46 5.49 -0.18
CA ALA A 101 -10.19 5.68 0.52
C ALA A 101 -9.31 6.76 -0.13
N LEU A 102 -9.22 6.85 -1.47
CA LEU A 102 -8.38 7.83 -2.18
C LEU A 102 -8.88 9.28 -2.05
N ILE A 103 -10.15 9.49 -1.73
CA ILE A 103 -10.68 10.82 -1.41
C ILE A 103 -10.57 11.15 0.09
N ASN A 104 -10.05 10.23 0.92
CA ASN A 104 -9.89 10.46 2.34
C ASN A 104 -8.66 11.37 2.59
N PRO A 105 -8.84 12.56 3.19
CA PRO A 105 -7.75 13.52 3.37
C PRO A 105 -6.62 12.98 4.26
N LYS A 106 -6.90 12.04 5.17
CA LYS A 106 -5.87 11.43 6.02
C LYS A 106 -4.99 10.45 5.24
N LEU A 107 -5.57 9.67 4.32
CA LEU A 107 -4.78 8.81 3.44
C LEU A 107 -3.91 9.66 2.52
N LEU A 108 -4.51 10.68 1.91
CA LEU A 108 -3.81 11.64 1.06
C LEU A 108 -2.63 12.28 1.81
N ALA A 109 -2.82 12.73 3.06
CA ALA A 109 -1.73 13.28 3.85
C ALA A 109 -0.57 12.29 4.07
N ILE A 110 -0.87 11.02 4.36
CA ILE A 110 0.18 9.98 4.52
C ILE A 110 0.94 9.78 3.21
N LEU A 111 0.22 9.66 2.10
CA LEU A 111 0.79 9.46 0.77
C LEU A 111 1.61 10.69 0.36
N CYS A 112 1.04 11.90 0.40
CA CYS A 112 1.75 13.14 0.06
C CYS A 112 3.01 13.34 0.90
N CYS A 113 2.96 13.18 2.23
CA CYS A 113 4.15 13.32 3.07
C CYS A 113 5.26 12.33 2.67
N THR A 114 4.88 11.13 2.24
CA THR A 114 5.83 10.11 1.78
C THR A 114 6.30 10.41 0.35
N ALA A 115 5.44 10.98 -0.50
CA ALA A 115 5.72 11.32 -1.88
C ALA A 115 6.74 12.47 -1.96
N VAL A 116 6.59 13.49 -1.12
CA VAL A 116 7.57 14.59 -0.96
C VAL A 116 8.96 14.07 -0.57
N ALA A 117 9.02 12.93 0.12
CA ALA A 117 10.27 12.25 0.45
C ALA A 117 10.80 11.34 -0.70
N GLY A 118 10.19 11.39 -1.88
CA GLY A 118 10.51 10.55 -3.05
C GLY A 118 10.05 9.10 -2.94
N GLY A 119 9.16 8.80 -1.98
CA GLY A 119 8.91 7.43 -1.54
C GLY A 119 7.57 6.84 -1.95
N VAL A 120 6.82 7.38 -2.92
CA VAL A 120 5.50 6.83 -3.28
C VAL A 120 5.48 6.32 -4.71
N VAL A 121 5.04 5.08 -4.86
CA VAL A 121 4.72 4.46 -6.16
C VAL A 121 3.24 4.12 -6.17
N MET A 122 2.52 4.62 -7.17
CA MET A 122 1.15 4.22 -7.46
C MET A 122 1.19 3.12 -8.52
N THR A 123 0.49 2.00 -8.30
CA THR A 123 0.46 0.88 -9.24
C THR A 123 -0.93 0.28 -9.36
N THR A 124 -1.21 -0.26 -10.54
CA THR A 124 -2.46 -0.98 -10.84
C THR A 124 -2.25 -2.50 -10.82
N THR A 125 -3.30 -3.28 -10.53
CA THR A 125 -3.30 -4.76 -10.54
C THR A 125 -4.56 -5.32 -11.19
N MET A 126 -4.69 -6.66 -11.28
CA MET A 126 -5.86 -7.36 -11.83
C MET A 126 -6.11 -7.10 -13.33
N TRP A 127 -5.04 -6.84 -14.09
CA TRP A 127 -5.08 -6.57 -15.52
C TRP A 127 -5.59 -7.75 -16.35
N ASP A 128 -5.49 -8.97 -15.83
CA ASP A 128 -6.01 -10.21 -16.41
C ASP A 128 -7.54 -10.35 -16.32
N THR A 129 -8.21 -9.45 -15.58
CA THR A 129 -9.66 -9.51 -15.35
C THR A 129 -10.47 -8.52 -16.18
N VAL A 130 -9.80 -7.70 -17.00
CA VAL A 130 -10.43 -6.70 -17.86
C VAL A 130 -9.80 -6.68 -19.25
N GLU A 131 -10.56 -6.23 -20.25
CA GLU A 131 -10.00 -5.95 -21.57
C GLU A 131 -8.95 -4.84 -21.51
N ALA A 132 -7.88 -4.98 -22.28
CA ALA A 132 -6.71 -4.10 -22.19
C ALA A 132 -7.04 -2.62 -22.44
N ASP A 133 -7.94 -2.31 -23.37
CA ASP A 133 -8.38 -0.94 -23.64
C ASP A 133 -9.18 -0.34 -22.48
N VAL A 134 -10.03 -1.15 -21.84
CA VAL A 134 -10.79 -0.72 -20.65
C VAL A 134 -9.84 -0.46 -19.48
N GLY A 135 -8.87 -1.35 -19.27
CA GLY A 135 -7.86 -1.17 -18.23
C GLY A 135 -7.03 0.11 -18.44
N ARG A 136 -6.56 0.35 -19.68
CA ARG A 136 -5.80 1.57 -20.02
C ARG A 136 -6.60 2.84 -19.76
N ALA A 137 -7.86 2.90 -20.19
CA ALA A 137 -8.71 4.07 -19.97
C ALA A 137 -8.92 4.36 -18.46
N ARG A 138 -9.12 3.31 -17.65
CA ARG A 138 -9.25 3.44 -16.20
C ARG A 138 -7.95 3.89 -15.53
N GLU A 139 -6.81 3.36 -15.96
CA GLU A 139 -5.52 3.75 -15.41
C GLU A 139 -5.19 5.21 -15.73
N GLU A 140 -5.51 5.66 -16.95
CA GLU A 140 -5.40 7.06 -17.35
C GLU A 140 -6.27 7.98 -16.47
N GLU A 141 -7.52 7.59 -16.23
CA GLU A 141 -8.40 8.33 -15.32
C GLU A 141 -7.84 8.39 -13.88
N LEU A 142 -7.35 7.26 -13.35
CA LEU A 142 -6.71 7.18 -12.04
C LEU A 142 -5.52 8.12 -11.94
N ARG A 143 -4.64 8.10 -12.94
CA ARG A 143 -3.43 8.93 -13.00
C ARG A 143 -3.78 10.41 -13.06
N ASP A 144 -4.64 10.81 -13.99
CA ASP A 144 -4.81 12.21 -14.38
C ASP A 144 -5.76 12.97 -13.45
N ILE A 145 -6.67 12.26 -12.78
CA ILE A 145 -7.66 12.86 -11.87
C ILE A 145 -7.27 12.65 -10.41
N TYR A 146 -6.99 11.40 -10.03
CA TYR A 146 -6.92 11.02 -8.61
C TYR A 146 -5.50 11.05 -8.06
N TRP A 147 -4.53 10.49 -8.80
CA TRP A 147 -3.14 10.42 -8.35
C TRP A 147 -2.35 11.68 -8.61
N LYS A 148 -2.76 12.49 -9.60
CA LYS A 148 -2.17 13.80 -9.87
C LYS A 148 -2.04 14.66 -8.61
N ARG A 149 -3.08 14.68 -7.78
CA ARG A 149 -3.09 15.42 -6.49
C ARG A 149 -2.09 14.90 -5.46
N ILE A 150 -1.56 13.69 -5.64
CA ILE A 150 -0.60 13.06 -4.73
C ILE A 150 0.81 13.16 -5.29
N LEU A 151 0.96 13.07 -6.62
CA LEU A 151 2.24 13.00 -7.32
C LEU A 151 2.78 14.36 -7.77
N ASP A 152 1.96 15.40 -7.92
CA ASP A 152 2.38 16.74 -8.38
C ASP A 152 2.95 17.62 -7.25
N TYR A 153 3.46 17.03 -6.15
CA TYR A 153 4.11 17.76 -5.05
C TYR A 153 5.63 17.67 -5.11
#